data_AF-A0A2T4UJP6-F1
#
_entry.id   AF-A0A2T4UJP6-F1
#
_cell.length_a   1.000
_cell.length_b   1.000
_cell.length_c   1.000
_cell.angle_alpha   90.00
_cell.angle_beta   90.00
_cell.angle_gamma   90.00
#
_symmetry.space_group_name_H-M   'P 1'
#
loop_
_entity.id
_entity.type
_entity.pdbx_description
1 polymer ?
#
loop_
_entity_poly.entity_id
_entity_poly.type
_entity_poly.pdbx_seq_one_letter_code
_entity_poly.pdbx_strand_id
1 'polypeptide(L)'
;MACAVCDGGPITARVVISFVRTWLPAIVVVGGLAVIVIGRDEIALEGGAGIIGAGLSIWLFNVLLRMSYSGERDRHDEADARAFFDRHGVWPDEASDELLRRDARRRRQQP
;
A
#
# COMPACT_ATOMS: atom_id res chain seq x y z
N MET A 1 -20.72 -5.26 22.79
CA MET A 1 -20.78 -6.11 21.60
C MET A 1 -19.62 -5.69 20.69
N ALA A 2 -18.42 -6.17 21.03
CA ALA A 2 -17.15 -5.73 20.46
C ALA A 2 -16.62 -6.76 19.46
N CYS A 3 -15.97 -6.26 18.41
CA CYS A 3 -15.39 -6.94 17.25
C CYS A 3 -14.70 -8.28 17.56
N ALA A 4 -15.25 -9.37 17.03
CA ALA A 4 -14.57 -10.67 16.91
C ALA A 4 -13.57 -10.73 15.72
N VAL A 5 -13.32 -9.60 15.04
CA VAL A 5 -12.43 -9.52 13.86
C VAL A 5 -11.02 -9.02 14.17
N CYS A 6 -10.70 -8.76 15.44
CA CYS A 6 -9.45 -8.09 15.85
C CYS A 6 -8.30 -9.00 16.28
N ASP A 7 -8.38 -10.33 16.18
CA ASP A 7 -7.25 -11.23 16.46
C ASP A 7 -6.50 -11.68 15.19
N GLY A 8 -6.29 -10.75 14.27
CA GLY A 8 -5.30 -10.90 13.20
C GLY A 8 -4.01 -10.21 13.63
N GLY A 9 -3.09 -10.95 14.25
CA GLY A 9 -1.74 -10.43 14.57
C GLY A 9 -1.05 -9.82 13.34
N PRO A 10 0.02 -9.01 13.52
CA PRO A 10 0.69 -8.30 12.42
C PRO A 10 1.18 -9.24 11.29
N ILE A 11 1.37 -10.52 11.60
CA ILE A 11 1.70 -11.57 10.64
C ILE A 11 0.52 -11.87 9.70
N THR A 12 -0.71 -11.94 10.20
CA THR A 12 -1.92 -12.22 9.40
C THR A 12 -2.19 -11.09 8.41
N ALA A 13 -2.10 -9.83 8.82
CA ALA A 13 -2.28 -8.69 7.92
C ALA A 13 -1.22 -8.67 6.80
N ARG A 14 0.05 -8.95 7.14
CA ARG A 14 1.14 -9.02 6.16
C ARG A 14 0.95 -10.17 5.16
N VAL A 15 0.53 -11.34 5.64
CA VAL A 15 0.25 -12.52 4.81
C VAL A 15 -0.95 -12.28 3.90
N VAL A 16 -2.05 -11.70 4.42
CA VAL A 16 -3.24 -11.36 3.63
C VAL A 16 -2.91 -10.34 2.53
N ILE A 17 -2.15 -9.30 2.86
CA ILE A 17 -1.72 -8.30 1.88
C ILE A 17 -0.84 -8.94 0.80
N SER A 18 0.08 -9.82 1.17
CA SER A 18 0.93 -10.52 0.19
C SER A 18 0.12 -11.50 -0.67
N PHE A 19 -0.87 -12.17 -0.09
CA PHE A 19 -1.78 -13.06 -0.79
C PHE A 19 -2.59 -12.31 -1.85
N VAL A 20 -3.28 -11.25 -1.45
CA VAL A 20 -4.14 -10.47 -2.36
C VAL A 20 -3.33 -9.77 -3.46
N ARG A 21 -2.08 -9.35 -3.19
CA ARG A 21 -1.27 -8.62 -4.17
C ARG A 21 -0.51 -9.50 -5.14
N THR A 22 -0.18 -10.74 -4.77
CA THR A 22 0.68 -11.61 -5.58
C THR A 22 -0.06 -12.85 -6.04
N TRP A 23 -0.81 -13.51 -5.16
CA TRP A 23 -1.45 -14.78 -5.48
C TRP A 23 -2.75 -14.57 -6.28
N LEU A 24 -3.54 -13.57 -5.93
CA LEU A 24 -4.77 -13.27 -6.67
C LEU A 24 -4.52 -12.97 -8.17
N PRO A 25 -3.64 -12.02 -8.55
CA PRO A 25 -3.37 -11.79 -9.98
C PRO A 25 -2.69 -13.00 -10.66
N ALA A 26 -1.84 -13.74 -9.94
CA ALA A 26 -1.24 -14.96 -10.49
C ALA A 26 -2.29 -16.03 -10.83
N ILE A 27 -3.29 -16.24 -9.96
CA ILE A 27 -4.40 -17.17 -10.19
C ILE A 27 -5.22 -16.73 -11.41
N VAL A 28 -5.47 -15.43 -11.57
CA VAL A 28 -6.19 -14.90 -12.74
C VAL A 28 -5.44 -15.22 -14.03
N VAL A 29 -4.12 -14.99 -14.07
CA VAL A 29 -3.29 -15.32 -15.24
C VAL A 29 -3.30 -16.82 -15.53
N VAL A 30 -3.18 -17.66 -14.50
CA VAL A 30 -3.24 -19.12 -14.63
C VAL A 30 -4.62 -19.56 -15.16
N GLY A 31 -5.71 -18.93 -14.71
CA GLY A 31 -7.05 -19.17 -15.22
C GLY A 31 -7.18 -18.86 -16.71
N GLY A 32 -6.66 -17.71 -17.16
CA GLY A 32 -6.64 -17.35 -18.58
C GLY A 32 -5.80 -18.33 -19.41
N LEU A 33 -4.65 -18.76 -18.90
CA LEU A 33 -3.82 -19.78 -19.55
C LEU A 33 -4.56 -21.13 -19.64
N ALA A 34 -5.29 -21.52 -18.61
CA ALA A 34 -6.06 -22.76 -18.60
C ALA A 34 -7.17 -22.75 -19.67
N VAL A 35 -7.85 -21.62 -19.87
CA VAL A 35 -8.86 -21.45 -20.93
C VAL A 35 -8.23 -21.70 -22.31
N ILE A 36 -7.06 -21.13 -22.58
CA ILE A 36 -6.34 -21.30 -23.84
C ILE A 36 -5.97 -22.78 -24.08
N VAL A 37 -5.45 -23.44 -23.05
CA VAL A 37 -4.97 -24.84 -23.16
C VAL A 37 -6.11 -25.82 -23.38
N ILE A 38 -7.29 -25.58 -22.77
CA ILE A 38 -8.44 -26.47 -22.82
C ILE A 38 -9.29 -26.24 -24.09
N GLY A 39 -9.60 -24.99 -24.44
CA GLY A 39 -10.49 -24.67 -25.55
C GLY A 39 -9.88 -24.92 -26.93
N ARG A 40 -8.59 -24.61 -27.13
CA ARG A 40 -7.84 -24.76 -28.40
C ARG A 40 -8.54 -24.21 -29.65
N ASP A 41 -9.47 -23.30 -29.48
CA ASP A 41 -10.18 -22.58 -30.53
C ASP A 41 -9.86 -21.08 -30.49
N GLU A 42 -10.25 -20.34 -31.52
CA GLU A 42 -9.98 -18.90 -31.64
C GLU A 42 -10.65 -18.08 -30.54
N ILE A 43 -11.86 -18.47 -30.10
CA ILE A 43 -12.60 -17.80 -29.03
C ILE A 43 -11.89 -18.01 -27.69
N ALA A 44 -11.37 -19.21 -27.45
CA ALA A 44 -10.57 -19.50 -26.26
C ALA A 44 -9.25 -18.70 -26.22
N LEU A 45 -8.63 -18.45 -27.37
CA LEU A 45 -7.44 -17.61 -27.48
C LEU A 45 -7.75 -16.15 -27.14
N GLU A 46 -8.79 -15.58 -27.75
CA GLU A 46 -9.19 -14.18 -27.52
C GLU A 46 -9.64 -13.97 -26.06
N GLY A 47 -10.51 -14.83 -25.55
CA GLY A 47 -10.99 -14.78 -24.16
C GLY A 47 -9.87 -15.00 -23.15
N GLY A 48 -8.99 -15.98 -23.39
CA GLY A 48 -7.86 -16.27 -22.53
C GLY A 48 -6.83 -15.14 -22.49
N ALA A 49 -6.52 -14.52 -23.63
CA ALA A 49 -5.65 -13.34 -23.69
C ALA A 49 -6.23 -12.15 -22.90
N GLY A 50 -7.56 -11.94 -22.97
CA GLY A 50 -8.24 -10.94 -22.16
C GLY A 50 -8.11 -11.18 -20.64
N ILE A 51 -8.28 -12.43 -20.21
CA ILE A 51 -8.12 -12.81 -18.80
C ILE A 51 -6.68 -12.62 -18.32
N ILE A 52 -5.69 -13.02 -19.14
CA ILE A 52 -4.27 -12.81 -18.84
C ILE A 52 -3.97 -11.30 -18.72
N GLY A 53 -4.47 -10.50 -19.66
CA GLY A 53 -4.34 -9.04 -19.65
C GLY A 53 -4.93 -8.40 -18.39
N ALA A 54 -6.10 -8.87 -17.94
CA ALA A 54 -6.70 -8.44 -16.68
C ALA A 54 -5.82 -8.79 -15.47
N GLY A 55 -5.31 -10.02 -15.39
CA GLY A 55 -4.43 -10.46 -14.29
C GLY A 55 -3.13 -9.65 -14.21
N LEU A 56 -2.49 -9.41 -15.36
CA LEU A 56 -1.28 -8.56 -15.45
C LEU A 56 -1.57 -7.10 -15.08
N SER A 57 -2.72 -6.56 -15.50
CA SER A 57 -3.12 -5.19 -15.14
C SER A 57 -3.33 -5.05 -13.64
N ILE A 58 -4.01 -6.01 -13.00
CA ILE A 58 -4.20 -6.03 -11.54
C ILE A 58 -2.84 -6.06 -10.83
N TRP A 59 -1.92 -6.92 -11.29
CA TRP A 59 -0.57 -6.99 -10.74
C TRP A 59 0.17 -5.65 -10.87
N LEU A 60 0.13 -5.05 -12.05
CA LEU A 60 0.74 -3.75 -12.32
C LEU A 60 0.16 -2.65 -11.43
N PHE A 61 -1.16 -2.56 -11.29
CA PHE A 61 -1.81 -1.58 -10.40
C PHE A 61 -1.37 -1.75 -8.95
N ASN A 62 -1.25 -2.98 -8.46
CA ASN A 62 -0.73 -3.24 -7.12
C ASN A 62 0.71 -2.74 -6.93
N VAL A 63 1.55 -2.87 -7.97
CA VAL A 63 2.93 -2.35 -7.96
C VAL A 63 2.93 -0.82 -7.95
N LEU A 64 2.15 -0.19 -8.83
CA LEU A 64 2.08 1.27 -8.93
C LEU A 64 1.55 1.90 -7.64
N LEU A 65 0.47 1.37 -7.07
CA LEU A 65 -0.08 1.88 -5.81
C LEU A 65 0.93 1.78 -4.67
N ARG A 66 1.70 0.69 -4.59
CA ARG A 66 2.78 0.56 -3.60
C ARG A 66 3.82 1.68 -3.75
N MET A 67 4.18 2.02 -4.99
CA MET A 67 5.11 3.11 -5.27
C MET A 67 4.52 4.47 -4.89
N SER A 68 3.22 4.70 -5.14
CA SER A 68 2.53 5.92 -4.71
C SER A 68 2.57 6.12 -3.20
N TYR A 69 2.38 5.06 -2.42
CA TYR A 69 2.43 5.13 -0.96
C TYR A 69 3.84 5.37 -0.41
N SER A 70 4.90 4.90 -1.07
CA SER A 70 6.26 5.15 -0.57
C SER A 70 6.63 6.63 -0.56
N GLY A 71 6.11 7.45 -1.47
CA GLY A 71 6.38 8.89 -1.53
C GLY A 71 5.49 9.77 -0.64
N GLU A 72 4.46 9.19 0.01
CA GLU A 72 3.60 9.95 0.92
C GLU A 72 4.33 10.28 2.24
N ARG A 73 5.25 9.41 2.66
CA ARG A 73 5.98 9.56 3.91
C ARG A 73 6.87 10.79 3.90
N ASP A 74 7.64 10.97 2.82
CA ASP A 74 8.50 12.14 2.64
C ASP A 74 7.70 13.45 2.61
N ARG A 75 6.50 13.43 1.98
CA ARG A 75 5.59 14.59 1.96
C ARG A 75 5.03 14.93 3.35
N HIS A 76 4.70 13.92 4.16
CA HIS A 76 4.27 14.13 5.53
C HIS A 76 5.40 14.66 6.41
N ASP A 77 6.62 14.13 6.26
CA ASP A 77 7.79 14.57 7.02
C ASP A 77 8.11 16.05 6.70
N GLU A 78 8.06 16.45 5.44
CA GLU A 78 8.26 17.85 5.02
C GLU A 78 7.13 18.78 5.53
N ALA A 79 5.88 18.34 5.47
CA ALA A 79 4.74 19.10 5.99
C ALA A 79 4.84 19.29 7.52
N ASP A 80 5.26 18.25 8.23
CA ASP A 80 5.50 18.32 9.68
C ASP A 80 6.63 19.27 10.04
N ALA A 81 7.69 19.30 9.22
CA ALA A 81 8.81 20.20 9.40
C ALA A 81 8.43 21.66 9.15
N ARG A 82 7.64 21.94 8.10
CA ARG A 82 7.06 23.27 7.86
C ARG A 82 6.17 23.72 9.02
N ALA A 83 5.28 22.86 9.48
CA ALA A 83 4.40 23.18 10.61
C ALA A 83 5.19 23.46 11.90
N PHE A 84 6.31 22.77 12.11
CA PHE A 84 7.23 23.05 13.22
C PHE A 84 7.91 24.41 13.07
N PHE A 85 8.42 24.71 11.87
CA PHE A 85 9.02 26.00 11.54
C PHE A 85 8.04 27.17 11.76
N ASP A 86 6.79 27.05 11.32
CA ASP A 86 5.78 28.09 11.50
C ASP A 86 5.48 28.39 12.98
N ARG A 87 5.64 27.39 13.87
CA ARG A 87 5.41 27.54 15.32
C ARG A 87 6.60 28.10 16.08
N HIS A 88 7.81 27.70 15.70
CA HIS A 88 9.02 27.94 16.50
C HIS A 88 10.04 28.86 15.81
N GLY A 89 9.87 29.16 14.52
CA GLY A 89 10.76 29.99 13.71
C GLY A 89 12.11 29.36 13.40
N VAL A 90 12.28 28.06 13.68
CA VAL A 90 13.52 27.30 13.47
C VAL A 90 13.17 25.95 12.85
N TRP A 91 14.05 25.46 11.98
CA TRP A 91 13.87 24.16 11.34
C TRP A 91 14.14 23.03 12.34
N PRO A 92 13.40 21.90 12.29
CA PRO A 92 13.55 20.81 13.26
C PRO A 92 14.93 20.14 13.26
N ASP A 93 15.66 20.18 12.16
CA ASP A 93 17.06 19.72 12.06
C ASP A 93 18.06 20.68 12.75
N GLU A 94 17.68 21.95 12.93
CA GLU A 94 18.48 22.96 13.62
C GLU A 94 18.01 23.19 15.07
N ALA A 95 16.81 22.69 15.42
CA ALA A 95 16.21 22.86 16.73
C ALA A 95 16.93 22.05 17.79
N SER A 96 16.93 22.55 19.03
CA SER A 96 17.46 21.78 20.15
C SER A 96 16.59 20.56 20.46
N ASP A 97 17.22 19.47 20.91
CA ASP A 97 16.54 18.24 21.33
C ASP A 97 15.43 18.50 22.35
N GLU A 98 15.61 19.50 23.21
CA GLU A 98 14.62 19.87 24.22
C GLU A 98 13.34 20.44 23.60
N LEU A 99 13.48 21.32 22.59
CA LEU A 99 12.36 21.89 21.84
C LEU A 99 11.61 20.82 21.05
N LEU A 100 12.32 19.93 20.36
CA LEU A 100 11.73 18.80 19.64
C LEU A 100 10.90 17.91 20.57
N ARG A 101 11.46 17.52 21.72
CA ARG A 101 10.75 16.70 22.73
C ARG A 101 9.54 17.43 23.31
N ARG A 102 9.61 18.76 23.47
CA ARG A 102 8.49 19.57 23.98
C ARG A 102 7.35 19.66 22.97
N ASP A 103 7.63 19.87 21.68
CA ASP A 103 6.61 19.87 20.62
C ASP A 103 5.97 18.48 20.48
N ALA A 104 6.77 17.41 20.49
CA ALA A 104 6.28 16.03 20.43
C ALA A 104 5.34 15.69 21.60
N ARG A 105 5.65 16.16 22.82
CA ARG A 105 4.74 16.01 23.98
C ARG A 105 3.45 16.78 23.79
N ARG A 106 3.51 17.99 23.22
CA ARG A 106 2.35 18.85 22.99
C ARG A 106 1.39 18.25 21.96
N ARG A 107 1.93 17.72 20.84
CA ARG A 107 1.15 17.02 19.80
C ARG A 107 0.38 15.81 20.35
N ARG A 108 0.94 15.06 21.31
CA ARG A 108 0.27 13.92 21.95
C ARG A 108 -0.89 14.30 22.87
N GLN A 109 -0.94 15.55 23.35
CA GLN A 109 -1.95 16.02 24.28
C GLN A 109 -3.12 16.75 23.59
N GLN A 110 -3.03 16.98 22.28
CA GLN A 110 -4.05 17.68 21.51
C GLN A 110 -4.96 16.63 20.85
N PRO A 111 -6.22 16.46 21.33
CA PRO A 111 -7.15 15.45 20.82
C PRO A 111 -7.72 15.79 19.44
#